data_AF-A0A528BB88-F1
#
_entry.id   AF-A0A528BB88-F1
#
_cell.length_a   1.000
_cell.length_b   1.000
_cell.length_c   1.000
_cell.angle_alpha   90.00
_cell.angle_beta   90.00
_cell.angle_gamma   90.00
#
_symmetry.space_group_name_H-M   'P 1'
#
loop_
_entity.id
_entity.type
_entity.pdbx_description
1 polymer ?
#
loop_
_entity_poly.entity_id
_entity_poly.type
_entity_poly.pdbx_seq_one_letter_code
_entity_poly.pdbx_strand_id
1 'polypeptide(L)'
;AISNPTHFQIISSRTLIDFDASDSLRDQNEAIRRKMIDLLIQAQQQGRLAPDTDFDHLVLAARAFVYGLARMAIDGHFPEWHPSEPPSLAARRALHLFMSRMTNSKTQPHEHPEVAYGDR
;
A
#
# COMPACT_ATOMS: atom_id res chain seq x y z
N ALA A 1 -0.18 -0.23 13.93
CA ALA A 1 1.08 0.39 14.39
C ALA A 1 0.80 1.64 15.22
N ILE A 2 0.36 2.75 14.62
CA ILE A 2 0.27 4.06 15.28
C ILE A 2 -0.68 4.07 16.49
N SER A 3 -1.86 3.45 16.39
CA SER A 3 -2.80 3.39 17.52
C SER A 3 -2.43 2.35 18.58
N ASN A 4 -1.49 1.45 18.30
CA ASN A 4 -1.09 0.34 19.17
C ASN A 4 0.43 0.08 19.04
N PRO A 5 1.27 1.05 19.45
CA PRO A 5 2.70 1.05 19.17
C PRO A 5 3.44 -0.11 19.88
N THR A 6 3.12 -0.39 21.15
CA THR A 6 3.74 -1.47 21.93
C THR A 6 3.43 -2.85 21.35
N HIS A 7 2.17 -3.11 20.98
CA HIS A 7 1.81 -4.35 20.29
C HIS A 7 2.58 -4.50 18.97
N PHE A 8 2.67 -3.43 18.18
CA PHE A 8 3.43 -3.48 16.95
C PHE A 8 4.93 -3.74 17.21
N GLN A 9 5.55 -3.09 18.19
CA GLN A 9 6.95 -3.34 18.56
C GLN A 9 7.19 -4.82 18.91
N ILE A 10 6.29 -5.42 19.70
CA ILE A 10 6.38 -6.83 20.10
C ILE A 10 6.26 -7.74 18.87
N ILE A 11 5.24 -7.58 18.04
CA ILE A 11 4.98 -8.46 16.88
C ILE A 11 5.99 -8.23 15.74
N SER A 12 6.57 -7.03 15.65
CA SER A 12 7.60 -6.67 14.67
C SER A 12 9.03 -7.07 15.09
N SER A 13 9.25 -7.30 16.39
CA SER A 13 10.53 -7.78 16.91
C SER A 13 10.65 -9.30 16.69
N ARG A 14 11.06 -9.67 15.47
CA ARG A 14 11.34 -11.07 15.07
C ARG A 14 12.40 -11.76 15.93
N THR A 15 13.15 -11.02 16.73
CA THR A 15 14.17 -11.53 17.67
C THR A 15 13.61 -11.85 19.05
N LEU A 16 12.40 -11.38 19.41
CA LEU A 16 11.78 -11.57 20.73
C LEU A 16 10.63 -12.58 20.71
N ILE A 17 10.10 -12.90 19.53
CA ILE A 17 9.08 -13.92 19.32
C ILE A 17 9.66 -14.91 18.34
N ASP A 18 9.69 -16.19 18.71
CA ASP A 18 9.96 -17.27 17.78
C ASP A 18 8.79 -17.34 16.78
N PHE A 19 8.91 -16.54 15.73
CA PHE A 19 7.87 -16.36 14.72
C PHE A 19 7.63 -17.66 13.94
N ASP A 20 8.62 -18.56 13.93
CA ASP A 20 8.53 -19.89 13.33
C ASP A 20 7.93 -20.95 14.27
N ALA A 21 7.88 -20.69 15.58
CA ALA A 21 7.25 -21.61 16.54
C ALA A 21 5.71 -21.56 16.56
N SER A 22 5.08 -20.62 15.83
CA SER A 22 3.62 -20.47 15.82
C SER A 22 3.04 -20.65 14.42
N ASP A 23 2.52 -21.85 14.16
CA ASP A 23 1.84 -22.18 12.90
C ASP A 23 0.69 -21.20 12.58
N SER A 24 -0.03 -20.73 13.60
CA SER A 24 -1.12 -19.78 13.43
C SER A 24 -0.66 -18.40 12.92
N LEU A 25 0.52 -17.91 13.32
CA LEU A 25 1.07 -16.64 12.82
C LEU A 25 1.56 -16.76 11.38
N ARG A 26 2.11 -17.93 11.02
CA ARG A 26 2.53 -18.22 9.64
C ARG A 26 1.31 -18.28 8.72
N ASP A 27 0.27 -19.01 9.12
CA ASP A 27 -0.98 -19.14 8.37
C ASP A 27 -1.68 -17.79 8.17
N GLN A 28 -1.69 -16.93 9.20
CA GLN A 28 -2.25 -15.59 9.10
C GLN A 28 -1.46 -14.71 8.12
N ASN A 29 -0.13 -14.73 8.16
CA ASN A 29 0.69 -13.99 7.20
C ASN A 29 0.50 -14.48 5.76
N GLU A 30 0.40 -15.80 5.58
CA GLU A 30 0.16 -16.41 4.28
C GLU A 30 -1.24 -16.05 3.75
N ALA A 31 -2.26 -16.07 4.62
CA ALA A 31 -3.61 -15.62 4.27
C ALA A 31 -3.64 -14.15 3.81
N ILE A 32 -2.90 -13.27 4.49
CA ILE A 32 -2.74 -11.87 4.08
C ILE A 32 -2.07 -11.79 2.70
N ARG A 33 -0.97 -12.52 2.49
CA ARG A 33 -0.25 -12.54 1.19
C ARG A 33 -1.17 -12.97 0.07
N ARG A 34 -1.90 -14.08 0.23
CA ARG A 34 -2.87 -14.59 -0.75
C ARG A 34 -3.92 -13.55 -1.07
N LYS A 35 -4.50 -12.92 -0.05
CA LYS A 35 -5.50 -11.88 -0.24
C LYS A 35 -4.96 -10.69 -1.01
N MET A 36 -3.71 -10.29 -0.79
CA MET A 36 -3.07 -9.21 -1.55
C MET A 36 -2.92 -9.60 -3.02
N ILE A 37 -2.45 -10.82 -3.31
CA ILE A 37 -2.29 -11.31 -4.69
C ILE A 37 -3.65 -11.34 -5.40
N ASP A 38 -4.70 -11.84 -4.76
CA ASP A 38 -6.05 -11.88 -5.34
C ASP A 38 -6.56 -10.48 -5.75
N LEU A 39 -6.31 -9.48 -4.90
CA LEU A 39 -6.70 -8.09 -5.18
C LEU A 39 -5.90 -7.49 -6.36
N LEU A 40 -4.61 -7.83 -6.47
CA LEU A 40 -3.76 -7.39 -7.58
C LEU A 40 -4.20 -8.04 -8.90
N ILE A 41 -4.52 -9.34 -8.89
CA ILE A 41 -5.09 -10.04 -10.05
C ILE A 41 -6.36 -9.34 -10.52
N GLN A 42 -7.30 -9.05 -9.61
CA GLN A 42 -8.55 -8.35 -9.94
C GLN A 42 -8.28 -6.94 -10.52
N ALA A 43 -7.32 -6.21 -9.97
CA ALA A 43 -6.96 -4.89 -10.47
C ALA A 43 -6.35 -4.96 -11.89
N GLN A 44 -5.50 -5.95 -12.17
CA GLN A 44 -4.95 -6.19 -13.50
C GLN A 44 -6.04 -6.57 -14.51
N GLN A 45 -6.95 -7.47 -14.14
CA GLN A 45 -8.09 -7.86 -14.99
C GLN A 45 -8.99 -6.67 -15.36
N GLN A 46 -9.07 -5.65 -14.51
CA GLN A 46 -9.81 -4.41 -14.76
C GLN A 46 -9.00 -3.35 -15.54
N GLY A 47 -7.77 -3.70 -15.95
CA GLY A 47 -6.84 -2.79 -16.63
C GLY A 47 -6.34 -1.65 -15.75
N ARG A 48 -6.37 -1.82 -14.43
CA ARG A 48 -5.84 -0.84 -13.46
C ARG A 48 -4.35 -1.05 -13.18
N LEU A 49 -3.80 -2.20 -13.52
CA LEU A 49 -2.36 -2.51 -13.45
C LEU A 49 -1.84 -2.89 -14.83
N ALA A 50 -0.52 -2.77 -15.03
CA ALA A 50 0.12 -3.21 -16.26
C ALA A 50 0.01 -4.75 -16.43
N PRO A 51 -0.13 -5.27 -17.67
CA PRO A 51 -0.26 -6.71 -17.92
C PRO A 51 0.94 -7.56 -17.45
N ASP A 52 2.12 -6.96 -17.36
CA ASP A 52 3.40 -7.58 -16.98
C ASP A 52 3.82 -7.28 -15.54
N THR A 53 2.90 -6.80 -14.71
CA THR A 53 3.17 -6.50 -13.29
C THR A 53 3.62 -7.76 -12.53
N ASP A 54 4.82 -7.72 -11.96
CA ASP A 54 5.32 -8.76 -11.05
C ASP A 54 4.65 -8.63 -9.67
N PHE A 55 3.68 -9.50 -9.38
CA PHE A 55 2.92 -9.44 -8.13
C PHE A 55 3.74 -9.81 -6.89
N ASP A 56 4.71 -10.71 -7.00
CA ASP A 56 5.50 -11.13 -5.85
C ASP A 56 6.40 -9.98 -5.37
N HIS A 57 7.08 -9.32 -6.29
CA HIS A 57 7.88 -8.13 -5.97
C HIS A 57 7.00 -6.95 -5.52
N LEU A 58 5.81 -6.79 -6.10
CA LEU A 58 4.90 -5.72 -5.70
C LEU A 58 4.38 -5.90 -4.26
N VAL A 59 4.03 -7.13 -3.88
CA VAL A 59 3.62 -7.46 -2.51
C VAL A 59 4.76 -7.23 -1.52
N LEU A 60 5.99 -7.65 -1.88
CA LEU A 60 7.17 -7.40 -1.06
C LEU A 60 7.42 -5.89 -0.87
N ALA A 61 7.38 -5.12 -1.96
CA ALA A 61 7.57 -3.67 -1.93
C ALA A 61 6.51 -2.98 -1.06
N ALA A 62 5.23 -3.34 -1.23
CA ALA A 62 4.14 -2.80 -0.42
C ALA A 62 4.33 -3.11 1.08
N ARG A 63 4.74 -4.35 1.41
CA ARG A 63 5.01 -4.76 2.78
C ARG A 63 6.18 -3.99 3.38
N ALA A 64 7.29 -3.88 2.66
CA ALA A 64 8.47 -3.13 3.09
C ALA A 64 8.13 -1.65 3.34
N PHE A 65 7.36 -1.04 2.43
CA PHE A 65 6.96 0.36 2.54
C PHE A 65 6.07 0.62 3.76
N VAL A 66 5.01 -0.16 3.96
CA VAL A 66 4.12 -0.02 5.13
C VAL A 66 4.88 -0.29 6.43
N TYR A 67 5.78 -1.27 6.42
CA TYR A 67 6.62 -1.56 7.58
C TYR A 67 7.57 -0.40 7.91
N GLY A 68 8.20 0.21 6.90
CA GLY A 68 9.05 1.39 7.05
C GLY A 68 8.28 2.58 7.62
N LEU A 69 7.09 2.89 7.07
CA LEU A 69 6.21 3.94 7.62
C LEU A 69 5.85 3.68 9.09
N ALA A 70 5.55 2.43 9.44
CA ALA A 70 5.24 2.07 10.81
C ALA A 70 6.45 2.25 11.76
N ARG A 71 7.65 1.83 11.34
CA ARG A 71 8.89 2.01 12.12
C ARG A 71 9.22 3.49 12.28
N MET A 72 9.18 4.29 11.22
CA MET A 72 9.42 5.74 11.35
C MET A 72 8.45 6.41 12.31
N ALA A 73 7.18 5.97 12.36
CA ALA A 73 6.18 6.53 13.27
C ALA A 73 6.45 6.15 14.73
N ILE A 74 6.89 4.92 14.99
CA ILE A 74 7.14 4.39 16.32
C ILE A 74 8.50 4.85 16.87
N ASP A 75 9.52 4.89 16.01
CA ASP A 75 10.88 5.27 16.36
C ASP A 75 11.04 6.80 16.44
N GLY A 76 10.01 7.56 16.06
CA GLY A 76 10.00 9.03 16.18
C GLY A 76 10.72 9.77 15.06
N HIS A 77 10.92 9.14 13.89
CA HIS A 77 11.66 9.74 12.76
C HIS A 77 10.83 10.73 11.91
N PHE A 78 9.50 10.73 12.01
CA PHE A 78 8.67 11.62 11.18
C PHE A 78 8.96 13.12 11.34
N PRO A 79 9.16 13.67 12.56
CA PRO A 79 9.49 15.08 12.73
C PRO A 79 10.79 15.51 12.04
N GLU A 80 11.74 14.60 11.84
CA GLU A 80 13.01 14.91 11.17
C GLU A 80 12.86 14.96 9.65
N TRP A 81 12.08 14.03 9.08
CA TRP A 81 11.94 13.85 7.64
C TRP A 81 10.72 14.56 7.03
N HIS A 82 9.67 14.76 7.83
CA HIS A 82 8.40 15.33 7.39
C HIS A 82 7.68 16.06 8.56
N PRO A 83 8.22 17.20 9.04
CA PRO A 83 7.70 17.91 10.21
C PRO A 83 6.34 18.59 10.02
N SER A 84 5.87 18.75 8.78
CA SER A 84 4.72 19.59 8.44
C SER A 84 3.36 19.02 8.86
N GLU A 85 3.27 17.74 9.21
CA GLU A 85 2.01 17.11 9.58
C GLU A 85 2.18 15.93 10.55
N PRO A 86 1.11 15.50 11.25
CA PRO A 86 1.17 14.36 12.17
C PRO A 86 1.58 13.06 11.46
N PRO A 87 2.34 12.16 12.12
CA PRO A 87 2.81 10.91 11.51
C PRO A 87 1.72 10.03 10.89
N SER A 88 0.52 10.02 11.48
CA SER A 88 -0.63 9.28 10.96
C SER A 88 -1.15 9.82 9.64
N LEU A 89 -1.14 11.15 9.47
CA LEU A 89 -1.55 11.80 8.24
C LEU A 89 -0.50 11.57 7.15
N ALA A 90 0.77 11.75 7.49
CA ALA A 90 1.91 11.53 6.59
C ALA A 90 1.96 10.09 6.08
N ALA A 91 1.88 9.10 6.97
CA ALA A 91 1.85 7.69 6.57
C ALA A 91 0.66 7.37 5.65
N ARG A 92 -0.52 7.93 5.94
CA ARG A 92 -1.71 7.73 5.09
C ARG A 92 -1.55 8.34 3.70
N ARG A 93 -1.04 9.57 3.61
CA ARG A 93 -0.79 10.24 2.33
C ARG A 93 0.29 9.51 1.52
N ALA A 94 1.35 9.07 2.18
CA ALA A 94 2.43 8.30 1.55
C ALA A 94 1.90 6.96 0.98
N LEU A 95 1.04 6.24 1.72
CA LEU A 95 0.37 5.04 1.22
C LEU A 95 -0.52 5.30 0.02
N HIS A 96 -1.33 6.36 0.07
CA HIS A 96 -2.18 6.74 -1.06
C HIS A 96 -1.35 7.07 -2.30
N LEU A 97 -0.25 7.83 -2.13
CA LEU A 97 0.67 8.14 -3.22
C LEU A 97 1.27 6.87 -3.80
N PHE A 98 1.80 5.97 -2.96
CA PHE A 98 2.34 4.68 -3.41
C PHE A 98 1.32 3.90 -4.25
N MET A 99 0.07 3.78 -3.76
CA MET A 99 -1.00 3.11 -4.50
C MET A 99 -1.33 3.78 -5.84
N SER A 100 -1.38 5.10 -5.88
CA SER A 100 -1.65 5.84 -7.12
C SER A 100 -0.58 5.64 -8.20
N ARG A 101 0.68 5.43 -7.77
CA ARG A 101 1.80 5.17 -8.70
C ARG A 101 1.81 3.74 -9.23
N MET A 102 1.19 2.80 -8.51
CA MET A 102 1.03 1.42 -8.99
C MET A 102 -0.05 1.31 -10.07
N THR A 103 -1.06 2.19 -10.05
CA THR A 103 -2.19 2.08 -10.97
C THR A 103 -1.96 2.83 -12.27
N ASN A 104 -2.31 2.21 -13.39
CA ASN A 104 -2.39 2.88 -14.68
C ASN A 104 -3.39 4.03 -14.57
N SER A 105 -2.93 5.25 -14.86
CA SER A 105 -3.81 6.41 -14.98
C SER A 105 -4.62 6.20 -16.26
N LYS A 106 -5.84 5.65 -16.17
CA LYS A 106 -6.77 5.81 -17.29
C LYS A 106 -7.11 7.29 -17.34
N THR A 107 -6.47 8.02 -18.26
CA THR A 107 -6.99 9.27 -18.81
C THR A 107 -8.45 8.98 -19.16
N GLN A 108 -9.39 9.66 -18.50
CA GLN A 108 -10.77 9.66 -18.96
C GLN A 108 -10.77 10.12 -20.42
N PRO A 109 -11.46 9.44 -21.35
CA PRO A 109 -11.70 10.01 -22.65
C PRO A 109 -12.56 11.26 -22.38
N HIS A 110 -12.00 12.44 -22.61
CA HIS A 110 -12.79 13.64 -22.71
C HIS A 110 -13.73 13.45 -23.90
N GLU A 111 -15.00 13.16 -23.64
CA GLU A 111 -16.06 13.31 -24.64
C GLU A 111 -16.03 14.76 -25.12
N HIS A 112 -15.60 14.96 -26.37
CA HIS A 112 -15.82 16.21 -27.08
C HIS A 112 -17.33 16.36 -27.30
N PRO A 113 -17.99 17.42 -26.81
CA PRO A 113 -19.35 17.69 -27.23
C PRO A 113 -19.30 18.08 -28.71
N GLU A 114 -19.98 17.29 -29.53
CA GLU A 114 -20.27 17.58 -30.93
C GLU A 114 -21.11 18.86 -30.99
N VAL A 115 -20.47 19.97 -31.37
CA VAL A 115 -21.17 21.24 -31.54
C VAL A 115 -21.89 21.17 -32.88
N ALA A 116 -23.22 21.00 -32.81
CA ALA A 116 -24.11 21.02 -33.96
C ALA A 116 -23.89 22.32 -34.77
N TYR A 117 -23.50 22.16 -36.03
CA TYR A 117 -23.45 23.24 -37.00
C TYR A 117 -24.90 23.60 -37.35
N GLY A 118 -25.39 24.71 -36.79
CA GLY A 118 -26.70 25.25 -37.13
C GLY A 118 -26.63 25.95 -38.49
N ASP A 119 -27.46 25.49 -39.41
CA ASP A 119 -27.75 26.12 -40.69
C ASP A 119 -28.07 27.61 -40.53
N ARG A 120 -27.34 28.45 -41.27
CA ARG A 120 -27.79 29.76 -41.76
C ARG A 120 -27.24 30.00 -43.15
#